data_AF-A0A166PT52-F1
#
_entry.id   AF-A0A166PT52-F1
#
_cell.length_a   1.000
_cell.length_b   1.000
_cell.length_c   1.000
_cell.angle_alpha   90.00
_cell.angle_beta   90.00
_cell.angle_gamma   90.00
#
_symmetry.space_group_name_H-M   'P 1'
#
loop_
_entity.id
_entity.type
_entity.pdbx_description
1 polymer ?
#
loop_
_entity_poly.entity_id
_entity_poly.type
_entity_poly.pdbx_seq_one_letter_code
_entity_poly.pdbx_strand_id
1 'polypeptide(L)'
;MALFHAYIANQSFDQATFGLLAVFASRAVADEWSRAMSASPHARFIERVAPQFYTHDATQCNLSGFFDVLDFKPIADVFRGRMQFIQLNDGLLGTTIMPQEVTDHNSGDW
;
A
#
# COMPACT_ATOMS: atom_id res chain seq x y z
N MET A 1 14.54 -8.46 6.61
CA MET A 1 13.06 -8.50 6.77
C MET A 1 12.42 -8.57 5.38
N ALA A 2 11.45 -9.44 5.17
CA ALA A 2 10.80 -9.61 3.86
C ALA A 2 9.72 -8.54 3.63
N LEU A 3 9.63 -8.04 2.39
CA LEU A 3 8.52 -7.19 1.95
C LEU A 3 7.18 -7.90 2.19
N PHE A 4 6.19 -7.13 2.61
CA PHE A 4 4.83 -7.63 2.77
C PHE A 4 3.93 -6.98 1.71
N HIS A 5 3.22 -7.81 0.97
CA HIS A 5 2.38 -7.37 -0.14
C HIS A 5 0.92 -7.56 0.24
N ALA A 6 0.08 -6.58 -0.07
CA ALA A 6 -1.36 -6.72 0.06
C ALA A 6 -2.05 -6.18 -1.18
N TYR A 7 -3.05 -6.91 -1.65
CA TYR A 7 -3.91 -6.49 -2.75
C TYR A 7 -5.02 -5.60 -2.22
N ILE A 8 -5.34 -4.54 -2.96
CA ILE A 8 -6.45 -3.65 -2.67
C ILE A 8 -7.39 -3.66 -3.88
N ALA A 9 -8.53 -4.31 -3.72
CA ALA A 9 -9.58 -4.35 -4.71
C ALA A 9 -10.40 -3.07 -4.66
N ASN A 10 -10.87 -2.60 -5.82
CA ASN A 10 -11.94 -1.62 -5.88
C ASN A 10 -13.29 -2.32 -5.65
N GLN A 11 -14.18 -1.70 -4.86
CA GLN A 11 -15.52 -2.23 -4.56
C GLN A 11 -16.49 -2.10 -5.74
N SER A 12 -16.14 -1.33 -6.78
CA SER A 12 -16.99 -1.19 -7.96
C SER A 12 -17.15 -2.50 -8.75
N PHE A 13 -18.24 -2.62 -9.52
CA PHE A 13 -18.53 -3.78 -10.38
C PHE A 13 -17.45 -4.07 -11.41
N ASP A 14 -16.64 -3.06 -11.76
CA ASP A 14 -15.44 -3.23 -12.57
C ASP A 14 -14.23 -3.36 -11.64
N GLN A 15 -14.03 -4.56 -11.10
CA GLN A 15 -12.89 -4.89 -10.24
C GLN A 15 -11.53 -4.69 -10.94
N ALA A 16 -11.52 -4.54 -12.28
CA ALA A 16 -10.31 -4.29 -13.04
C ALA A 16 -9.84 -2.83 -12.94
N THR A 17 -10.71 -1.88 -12.64
CA THR A 17 -10.33 -0.45 -12.62
C THR A 17 -9.94 0.00 -11.21
N PHE A 18 -8.80 0.69 -11.08
CA PHE A 18 -8.21 1.19 -9.82
C PHE A 18 -7.72 0.12 -8.82
N GLY A 19 -7.46 -1.11 -9.26
CA GLY A 19 -6.79 -2.11 -8.42
C GLY A 19 -5.38 -1.69 -8.03
N LEU A 20 -5.02 -1.86 -6.75
CA LEU A 20 -3.69 -1.49 -6.23
C LEU A 20 -3.00 -2.69 -5.59
N LEU A 21 -1.69 -2.73 -5.74
CA LEU A 21 -0.80 -3.52 -4.90
C LEU A 21 -0.13 -2.59 -3.89
N ALA A 22 -0.38 -2.83 -2.62
CA ALA A 22 0.32 -2.18 -1.52
C ALA A 22 1.57 -2.99 -1.16
N VAL A 23 2.73 -2.35 -1.25
CA VAL A 23 4.02 -2.95 -0.88
C VAL A 23 4.50 -2.29 0.39
N PHE A 24 4.63 -3.06 1.48
CA PHE A 24 5.07 -2.61 2.78
C PHE A 24 6.46 -3.14 3.09
N ALA A 25 7.28 -2.36 3.81
CA ALA A 25 8.60 -2.78 4.26
C ALA A 25 8.55 -4.01 5.20
N SER A 26 7.42 -4.25 5.86
CA SER A 26 7.15 -5.47 6.61
C SER A 26 5.65 -5.62 6.92
N ARG A 27 5.26 -6.79 7.44
CA ARG A 27 3.88 -7.03 7.93
C ARG A 27 3.49 -6.06 9.05
N ALA A 28 4.42 -5.72 9.95
CA ALA A 28 4.14 -4.79 11.04
C ALA A 28 3.76 -3.40 10.53
N VAL A 29 4.42 -2.93 9.45
CA VAL A 29 4.08 -1.66 8.80
C VAL A 29 2.68 -1.73 8.19
N ALA A 30 2.29 -2.86 7.58
CA ALA A 30 0.94 -3.04 7.06
C ALA A 30 -0.13 -2.99 8.17
N ASP A 31 0.15 -3.60 9.33
CA ASP A 31 -0.74 -3.58 10.49
C ASP A 31 -0.84 -2.19 11.14
N GLU A 32 0.25 -1.43 11.19
CA GLU A 32 0.26 -0.02 11.61
C GLU A 32 -0.57 0.85 10.66
N TRP A 33 -0.33 0.72 9.35
CA TRP A 33 -1.04 1.49 8.33
C TRP A 33 -2.54 1.21 8.36
N SER A 34 -2.93 -0.07 8.43
CA SER A 34 -4.35 -0.43 8.52
C SER A 34 -5.01 0.18 9.75
N ARG A 35 -4.36 0.16 10.91
CA ARG A 35 -4.88 0.79 12.13
C ARG A 35 -5.02 2.30 12.00
N ALA A 36 -4.03 2.96 11.38
CA ALA A 36 -4.08 4.40 11.16
C ALA A 36 -5.23 4.79 10.21
N MET A 37 -5.43 4.04 9.13
CA MET A 37 -6.55 4.24 8.21
C MET A 37 -7.90 4.03 8.92
N SER A 38 -8.05 2.93 9.66
CA SER A 38 -9.27 2.62 10.43
C SER A 38 -9.58 3.65 11.54
N ALA A 39 -8.56 4.31 12.09
CA ALA A 39 -8.72 5.33 13.13
C ALA A 39 -8.99 6.75 12.55
N SER A 40 -8.99 6.89 11.24
CA SER A 40 -9.18 8.17 10.55
C SER A 40 -10.56 8.27 9.88
N PRO A 41 -10.99 9.46 9.43
CA PRO A 41 -12.21 9.61 8.63
C PRO A 41 -12.22 8.77 7.35
N HIS A 42 -11.06 8.26 6.93
CA HIS A 42 -10.86 7.45 5.74
C HIS A 42 -11.34 6.00 5.88
N ALA A 43 -11.63 5.56 7.11
CA ALA A 43 -12.16 4.21 7.39
C ALA A 43 -13.46 3.90 6.63
N ARG A 44 -14.21 4.92 6.20
CA ARG A 44 -15.47 4.75 5.46
C ARG A 44 -15.31 4.22 4.03
N PHE A 45 -14.12 4.36 3.44
CA PHE A 45 -13.88 3.97 2.04
C PHE A 45 -12.80 2.91 1.90
N ILE A 46 -12.23 2.41 2.99
CA ILE A 46 -11.25 1.32 2.96
C ILE A 46 -11.52 0.33 4.09
N GLU A 47 -11.51 -0.96 3.74
CA GLU A 47 -11.74 -2.04 4.67
C GLU A 47 -10.66 -3.12 4.51
N ARG A 48 -10.16 -3.62 5.65
CA ARG A 48 -9.27 -4.76 5.69
C ARG A 48 -10.08 -6.05 5.83
N VAL A 49 -10.14 -6.84 4.77
CA VAL A 49 -10.85 -8.12 4.74
C VAL A 49 -9.94 -9.26 5.23
N ALA A 50 -8.65 -9.23 4.89
CA ALA A 50 -7.66 -10.18 5.34
C ALA A 50 -6.27 -9.50 5.48
N PRO A 51 -5.26 -10.15 6.08
CA PRO A 51 -3.95 -9.54 6.25
C PRO A 51 -3.33 -9.00 4.95
N GLN A 52 -3.55 -9.70 3.84
CA GLN A 52 -3.03 -9.38 2.50
C GLN A 52 -4.13 -8.89 1.53
N PHE A 53 -5.34 -8.61 2.00
CA PHE A 53 -6.45 -8.25 1.12
C PHE A 53 -7.31 -7.14 1.74
N TYR A 54 -7.47 -6.06 0.98
CA TYR A 54 -8.28 -4.91 1.33
C TYR A 54 -9.28 -4.65 0.20
N THR A 55 -10.37 -3.97 0.54
CA THR A 55 -11.29 -3.40 -0.43
C THR A 55 -11.38 -1.90 -0.22
N HIS A 56 -11.51 -1.12 -1.27
CA HIS A 56 -11.72 0.31 -1.18
C HIS A 56 -12.76 0.82 -2.18
N ASP A 57 -13.37 1.95 -1.87
CA ASP A 57 -14.24 2.67 -2.80
C ASP A 57 -13.45 3.77 -3.52
N ALA A 58 -12.99 3.47 -4.74
CA ALA A 58 -12.23 4.40 -5.56
C ALA A 58 -13.03 5.65 -5.98
N THR A 59 -14.36 5.61 -5.94
CA THR A 59 -15.22 6.76 -6.28
C THR A 59 -15.23 7.81 -5.17
N GLN A 60 -15.03 7.37 -3.93
CA GLN A 60 -14.91 8.25 -2.78
C GLN A 60 -13.47 8.69 -2.55
N CYS A 61 -12.50 7.80 -2.77
CA CYS A 61 -11.10 8.15 -2.59
C CYS A 61 -10.16 7.27 -3.42
N ASN A 62 -9.38 7.90 -4.29
CA ASN A 62 -8.33 7.22 -5.03
C ASN A 62 -7.04 7.13 -4.20
N LEU A 63 -6.77 5.93 -3.68
CA LEU A 63 -5.59 5.63 -2.86
C LEU A 63 -4.26 5.72 -3.65
N SER A 64 -4.28 5.76 -4.99
CA SER A 64 -3.03 5.93 -5.75
C SER A 64 -2.35 7.27 -5.46
N GLY A 65 -3.13 8.30 -5.07
CA GLY A 65 -2.62 9.61 -4.66
C GLY A 65 -2.31 9.74 -3.18
N PHE A 66 -2.25 8.63 -2.42
CA PHE A 66 -2.11 8.65 -0.95
C PHE A 66 -0.98 9.54 -0.43
N PHE A 67 0.15 9.61 -1.13
CA PHE A 67 1.30 10.42 -0.70
C PHE A 67 1.27 11.88 -1.17
N ASP A 68 0.35 12.24 -2.05
CA ASP A 68 0.31 13.54 -2.74
C ASP A 68 -0.92 14.37 -2.34
N VAL A 69 -2.02 13.73 -1.93
CA VAL A 69 -3.26 14.40 -1.53
C VAL A 69 -3.17 14.91 -0.09
N LEU A 70 -3.53 16.18 0.12
CA LEU A 70 -3.46 16.86 1.43
C LEU A 70 -4.27 16.16 2.53
N ASP A 71 -5.42 15.57 2.19
CA ASP A 71 -6.29 14.87 3.15
C ASP A 71 -5.62 13.64 3.79
N PHE A 72 -4.62 13.06 3.11
CA PHE A 72 -3.84 11.95 3.64
C PHE A 72 -2.58 12.38 4.37
N LYS A 73 -2.14 13.63 4.21
CA LYS A 73 -0.85 14.11 4.71
C LYS A 73 -0.54 13.72 6.16
N PRO A 74 -1.48 13.84 7.13
CA PRO A 74 -1.21 13.46 8.53
C PRO A 74 -0.84 12.00 8.72
N ILE A 75 -1.37 11.11 7.86
CA ILE A 75 -1.08 9.67 7.89
C ILE A 75 0.11 9.37 6.97
N ALA A 76 0.07 9.86 5.73
CA ALA A 76 1.03 9.56 4.68
C ALA A 76 2.48 9.91 5.03
N ASP A 77 2.70 11.00 5.75
CA ASP A 77 4.06 11.41 6.16
C ASP A 77 4.72 10.37 7.09
N VAL A 78 3.95 9.64 7.91
CA VAL A 78 4.46 8.58 8.81
C VAL A 78 4.85 7.30 8.05
N PHE A 79 4.26 7.08 6.88
CA PHE A 79 4.44 5.86 6.08
C PHE A 79 5.31 6.07 4.84
N ARG A 80 5.73 7.31 4.56
CA ARG A 80 6.62 7.64 3.44
C ARG A 80 7.94 6.87 3.58
N GLY A 81 8.35 6.17 2.53
CA GLY A 81 9.54 5.30 2.53
C GLY A 81 9.37 3.97 3.26
N ARG A 82 8.23 3.72 3.91
CA ARG A 82 7.91 2.45 4.59
C ARG A 82 6.87 1.62 3.82
N MET A 83 6.18 2.23 2.87
CA MET A 83 5.30 1.56 1.93
C MET A 83 5.15 2.36 0.63
N GLN A 84 4.56 1.73 -0.37
CA GLN A 84 4.14 2.34 -1.63
C GLN A 84 2.91 1.63 -2.19
N PHE A 85 2.19 2.33 -3.06
CA PHE A 85 1.13 1.73 -3.88
C PHE A 85 1.60 1.61 -5.33
N ILE A 86 1.23 0.50 -5.96
CA ILE A 86 1.44 0.24 -7.38
C ILE A 86 0.05 0.03 -7.99
N GLN A 87 -0.28 0.81 -9.03
CA GLN A 87 -1.48 0.57 -9.82
C GLN A 87 -1.29 -0.68 -10.68
N LEU A 88 -2.26 -1.59 -10.64
CA LEU A 88 -2.14 -2.88 -11.32
C LEU A 88 -2.61 -2.85 -12.78
N ASN A 89 -3.51 -1.92 -13.14
CA ASN A 89 -4.17 -1.91 -14.45
C ASN A 89 -4.11 -0.57 -15.19
N ASP A 90 -3.52 0.48 -14.60
CA ASP A 90 -3.20 1.74 -15.29
C ASP A 90 -1.70 1.76 -15.58
N GLY A 91 -1.32 1.63 -16.85
CA GLY A 91 0.06 1.45 -17.32
C GLY A 91 1.00 2.66 -17.14
N LEU A 92 0.82 3.48 -16.10
CA LEU A 92 1.38 4.83 -15.99
C LEU A 92 2.37 5.07 -14.83
N LEU A 93 2.63 4.12 -13.93
CA LEU A 93 3.57 4.39 -12.81
C LEU A 93 4.64 3.31 -12.63
N GLY A 94 5.89 3.78 -12.64
CA GLY A 94 7.11 3.00 -12.55
C GLY A 94 7.31 2.33 -11.20
N THR A 95 7.89 1.13 -11.27
CA THR A 95 8.30 0.31 -10.13
C THR A 95 9.22 1.12 -9.22
N THR A 96 8.71 1.57 -8.08
CA THR A 96 9.59 2.10 -7.02
C THR A 96 10.16 0.89 -6.28
N ILE A 97 11.48 0.75 -6.22
CA ILE A 97 12.12 -0.35 -5.49
C ILE A 97 12.25 0.10 -4.04
N MET A 98 11.53 -0.55 -3.14
CA MET A 98 11.66 -0.34 -1.70
C MET A 98 13.05 -0.80 -1.25
N PRO A 99 13.90 0.06 -0.66
CA PRO A 99 15.18 -0.37 -0.12
C PRO A 99 14.93 -1.39 1.00
N GLN A 100 15.41 -2.62 0.83
CA GLN A 100 15.47 -3.59 1.91
C GLN A 100 16.84 -3.48 2.59
N GLU A 101 16.84 -3.39 3.92
CA GLU A 101 18.02 -3.73 4.72
C GLU A 101 18.21 -5.25 4.65
N VAL A 102 18.82 -5.72 3.56
CA VAL A 102 19.38 -7.07 3.46
C VAL A 102 20.88 -6.91 3.67
N THR A 103 21.39 -7.47 4.77
CA THR A 103 22.81 -7.80 4.86
C THR A 103 23.01 -9.06 4.02
N ASP A 104 23.58 -8.92 2.83
CA ASP A 104 23.92 -10.06 2.00
C ASP A 104 25.17 -10.74 2.62
N HIS A 105 25.03 -11.98 3.06
CA HIS A 105 26.13 -12.78 3.61
C HIS A 105 26.84 -13.60 2.52
N ASN A 106 26.52 -13.40 1.24
CA ASN A 106 27.17 -14.08 0.12
C ASN A 106 28.51 -13.43 -0.24
N SER A 107 29.48 -13.50 0.68
CA SER A 107 30.90 -13.56 0.35
C SER A 107 31.36 -15.00 0.57
N GLY A 108 30.93 -15.89 -0.33
CA GLY A 108 31.39 -17.27 -0.40
C GLY A 108 32.09 -17.47 -1.74
N ASP A 109 33.42 -17.50 -1.69
CA ASP A 109 34.29 -17.86 -2.81
C ASP A 109 33.84 -19.19 -3.46
N TRP A 110 33.76 -19.19 -4.79
CA TRP A 110 33.87 -20.39 -5.62
C TRP A 110 35.10 -20.26 -6.50
#